data_AF-A0A7X9JFR1-F1
#
_entry.id   AF-A0A7X9JFR1-F1
#
_cell.length_a   1.000
_cell.length_b   1.000
_cell.length_c   1.000
_cell.angle_alpha   90.00
_cell.angle_beta   90.00
_cell.angle_gamma   90.00
#
_symmetry.space_group_name_H-M   'P 1'
#
loop_
_entity.id
_entity.type
_entity.pdbx_description
1 polymer ?
#
loop_
_entity_poly.entity_id
_entity_poly.type
_entity_poly.pdbx_seq_one_letter_code
_entity_poly.pdbx_strand_id
1 'polypeptide(L)'
;NPLTGSIGVITINMPRIAYLSKSKKDFLTRLEHLMELAKESLETKRKVLEKFTYGNLYPYTKYYLRGVKERFGEYWKNHFSTIGLVGMNEACLNLLGVNVATDKGQVFTKQVLDFMRNKLISFQKETGNNYNLESTPAEGTSYRLAKIDKEKFTDIITASEGKSKKAEPFYTNSTQLPVDYTDDIFEALDLQDEIQVKYTGGTVFHIFAGERIDDPQSVKKLVQKICFNYHLPYITFTPTFSVCPSHGYIKGEQEKCPTCADDCEVYSRVVGYLRPVKQWNKGKQEEFDLRQEFKFK
;
A
#
# COMPACT_ATOMS: atom_id res chain seq x y z
N ASN A 1 6.85 0.97 25.09
CA ASN A 1 7.22 0.21 23.87
C ASN A 1 5.97 -0.51 23.42
N PRO A 2 5.52 -0.41 22.15
CA PRO A 2 4.32 -1.10 21.69
C PRO A 2 4.42 -2.60 21.98
N LEU A 3 3.41 -3.15 22.64
CA LEU A 3 3.33 -4.57 22.99
C LEU A 3 2.76 -5.43 21.86
N THR A 4 2.74 -4.87 20.65
CA THR A 4 2.23 -5.47 19.40
C THR A 4 2.92 -4.81 18.21
N GLY A 5 2.77 -5.43 17.05
CA GLY A 5 3.40 -5.04 15.79
C GLY A 5 3.31 -6.20 14.81
N SER A 6 4.17 -6.21 13.80
CA SER A 6 4.31 -7.34 12.88
C SER A 6 5.70 -7.95 12.99
N ILE A 7 5.79 -9.28 12.97
CA ILE A 7 7.10 -9.98 12.89
C ILE A 7 7.72 -9.86 11.50
N GLY A 8 6.91 -9.53 10.49
CA GLY A 8 7.31 -9.49 9.11
C GLY A 8 6.11 -9.42 8.19
N VAL A 9 6.35 -8.88 7.00
CA VAL A 9 5.37 -8.73 5.94
C VAL A 9 5.83 -9.53 4.73
N ILE A 10 4.92 -10.33 4.16
CA ILE A 10 5.08 -10.95 2.84
C ILE A 10 4.04 -10.34 1.90
N THR A 11 4.49 -9.71 0.82
CA THR A 11 3.61 -9.07 -0.18
C THR A 11 3.44 -9.97 -1.39
N ILE A 12 2.19 -10.25 -1.74
CA ILE A 12 1.83 -11.06 -2.90
C ILE A 12 1.74 -10.18 -4.15
N ASN A 13 2.39 -10.62 -5.23
CA ASN A 13 2.36 -9.99 -6.56
C ASN A 13 1.09 -10.39 -7.31
N MET A 14 0.01 -9.62 -7.17
CA MET A 14 -1.29 -9.95 -7.77
C MET A 14 -1.27 -9.90 -9.31
N PRO A 15 -0.61 -8.93 -9.98
CA PRO A 15 -0.50 -8.90 -11.44
C PRO A 15 0.11 -10.16 -12.02
N ARG A 16 1.19 -10.67 -11.41
CA ARG A 16 1.84 -11.92 -11.83
C ARG A 16 0.89 -13.11 -11.74
N ILE A 17 0.09 -13.20 -10.69
CA ILE A 17 -0.90 -14.29 -10.54
C ILE A 17 -1.94 -14.17 -11.65
N ALA A 18 -2.49 -12.97 -11.85
CA ALA A 18 -3.51 -12.68 -12.87
C ALA A 18 -3.03 -13.05 -14.27
N TYR A 19 -1.85 -12.57 -14.67
CA TYR A 19 -1.26 -12.85 -15.98
C TYR A 19 -1.07 -14.35 -16.24
N LEU A 20 -0.69 -15.11 -15.22
CA LEU A 20 -0.51 -16.57 -15.33
C LEU A 20 -1.81 -17.37 -15.23
N SER A 21 -2.93 -16.72 -14.90
CA SER A 21 -4.20 -17.38 -14.62
C SER A 21 -5.10 -17.41 -15.84
N LYS A 22 -5.72 -18.57 -16.09
CA LYS A 22 -6.70 -18.71 -17.19
C LYS A 22 -8.13 -18.35 -16.79
N SER A 23 -8.38 -18.22 -15.48
CA SER A 23 -9.71 -17.94 -14.93
C SER A 23 -9.61 -17.40 -13.50
N LYS A 24 -10.70 -16.85 -12.97
CA LYS A 24 -10.80 -16.45 -11.56
C LYS A 24 -10.53 -17.61 -10.59
N LYS A 25 -10.93 -18.83 -10.94
CA LYS A 25 -10.68 -20.02 -10.12
C LYS A 25 -9.19 -20.34 -10.06
N ASP A 26 -8.52 -20.34 -11.21
CA ASP A 26 -7.07 -20.55 -11.30
C ASP A 26 -6.29 -19.49 -10.52
N PHE A 27 -6.73 -18.22 -10.62
CA PHE A 27 -6.19 -17.11 -9.81
C PHE A 27 -6.25 -17.40 -8.31
N LEU A 28 -7.43 -17.79 -7.80
CA LEU A 28 -7.60 -18.06 -6.36
C LEU A 28 -6.79 -19.28 -5.91
N THR A 29 -6.68 -20.33 -6.72
CA THR A 29 -5.84 -21.50 -6.41
C THR A 29 -4.35 -21.13 -6.34
N ARG A 30 -3.86 -20.31 -7.26
CA ARG A 30 -2.47 -19.82 -7.23
C ARG A 30 -2.20 -18.89 -6.05
N LEU A 31 -3.16 -18.02 -5.75
CA LEU A 31 -3.10 -17.14 -4.59
C LEU A 31 -3.04 -17.95 -3.29
N GLU A 32 -3.91 -18.96 -3.15
CA GLU A 32 -3.91 -19.88 -2.01
C GLU A 32 -2.55 -20.51 -1.78
N HIS A 33 -1.97 -21.09 -2.83
CA HIS A 33 -0.66 -21.72 -2.76
C HIS A 33 0.42 -20.74 -2.26
N LEU A 34 0.44 -19.51 -2.78
CA LEU A 34 1.38 -18.48 -2.34
C LEU A 34 1.12 -18.01 -0.90
N MET A 35 -0.13 -17.98 -0.46
CA MET A 35 -0.47 -17.66 0.93
C MET A 35 -0.02 -18.74 1.90
N GLU A 36 -0.11 -20.03 1.54
CA GLU A 36 0.44 -21.13 2.34
C GLU A 36 1.98 -21.01 2.46
N LEU A 37 2.67 -20.71 1.35
CA LEU A 37 4.12 -20.47 1.39
C LEU A 37 4.48 -19.24 2.26
N ALA A 38 3.67 -18.18 2.20
CA ALA A 38 3.86 -17.01 3.05
C ALA A 38 3.67 -17.35 4.53
N LYS A 39 2.67 -18.18 4.88
CA LYS A 39 2.45 -18.71 6.22
C LYS A 39 3.68 -19.46 6.72
N GLU A 40 4.17 -20.44 5.95
CA GLU A 40 5.35 -21.24 6.31
C GLU A 40 6.59 -20.35 6.56
N SER A 41 6.81 -19.36 5.70
CA SER A 41 7.91 -18.40 5.83
C SER A 41 7.79 -17.58 7.13
N LEU A 42 6.60 -17.04 7.41
CA LEU A 42 6.35 -16.20 8.59
C LEU A 42 6.43 -17.01 9.89
N GLU A 43 5.92 -18.24 9.92
CA GLU A 43 6.03 -19.14 11.07
C GLU A 43 7.49 -19.56 11.32
N THR A 44 8.25 -19.80 10.26
CA THR A 44 9.71 -20.06 10.37
C THR A 44 10.43 -18.84 10.95
N LYS A 45 10.12 -17.64 10.46
CA LYS A 45 10.68 -16.39 10.98
C LYS A 45 10.34 -16.20 12.46
N ARG A 46 9.10 -16.50 12.87
CA ARG A 46 8.67 -16.42 14.27
C ARG A 46 9.53 -17.28 15.19
N LYS A 47 9.76 -18.54 14.81
CA LYS A 47 10.62 -19.47 15.58
C LYS A 47 12.04 -18.93 15.73
N VAL A 48 12.61 -18.34 14.67
CA VAL A 48 13.93 -17.72 14.70
C VAL A 48 13.97 -16.51 15.64
N LEU A 49 12.96 -15.64 15.58
CA LEU A 49 12.86 -14.47 16.46
C LEU A 49 12.74 -14.87 17.93
N GLU A 50 11.92 -15.87 18.26
CA GLU A 50 11.82 -16.43 19.61
C GLU A 50 13.18 -16.95 20.10
N LYS A 51 13.87 -17.75 19.29
CA LYS A 51 15.20 -18.29 19.62
C LYS A 51 16.22 -17.18 19.90
N PHE A 52 16.29 -16.18 19.03
CA PHE A 52 17.22 -15.06 19.17
C PHE A 52 16.88 -14.14 20.35
N THR A 53 15.60 -13.91 20.60
CA THR A 53 15.15 -13.12 21.77
C THR A 53 15.48 -13.85 23.07
N TYR A 54 15.24 -15.16 23.12
CA TYR A 54 15.62 -16.00 24.26
C TYR A 54 17.14 -15.95 24.51
N GLY A 55 17.92 -16.11 23.45
CA GLY A 55 19.39 -16.06 23.44
C GLY A 55 20.02 -14.67 23.62
N ASN A 56 19.27 -13.66 24.08
CA ASN A 56 19.75 -12.30 24.37
C ASN A 56 20.30 -11.51 23.16
N LEU A 57 19.98 -11.90 21.92
CA LEU A 57 20.36 -11.09 20.74
C LEU A 57 19.55 -9.78 20.66
N TYR A 58 18.37 -9.75 21.27
CA TYR A 58 17.49 -8.57 21.33
C TYR A 58 17.20 -8.16 22.79
N PRO A 59 18.19 -7.67 23.55
CA PRO A 59 18.07 -7.48 25.00
C PRO A 59 16.99 -6.45 25.38
N TYR A 60 16.89 -5.35 24.64
CA TYR A 60 15.84 -4.34 24.87
C TYR A 60 14.44 -4.89 24.58
N THR A 61 14.26 -5.54 23.44
CA THR A 61 12.98 -6.15 23.07
C THR A 61 12.57 -7.23 24.07
N LYS A 62 13.51 -8.08 24.48
CA LYS A 62 13.31 -9.09 25.53
C LYS A 62 12.81 -8.45 26.82
N TYR A 63 13.44 -7.35 27.26
CA TYR A 63 12.99 -6.62 28.45
C TYR A 63 11.55 -6.14 28.30
N TYR A 64 11.21 -5.45 27.21
CA TYR A 64 9.86 -4.90 27.02
C TYR A 64 8.77 -5.98 26.83
N LEU A 65 9.12 -7.13 26.27
CA LEU A 65 8.19 -8.25 26.03
C LEU A 65 8.15 -9.28 27.17
N ARG A 66 8.88 -9.07 28.28
CA ARG A 66 8.92 -10.00 29.41
C ARG A 66 7.54 -10.36 29.96
N GLY A 67 6.62 -9.39 30.06
CA GLY A 67 5.26 -9.63 30.53
C GLY A 67 4.41 -10.46 29.54
N VAL A 68 4.67 -10.34 28.23
CA VAL A 68 4.04 -11.21 27.21
C VAL A 68 4.57 -12.63 27.36
N LYS A 69 5.89 -12.77 27.54
CA LYS A 69 6.55 -14.07 27.77
C LYS A 69 6.05 -14.77 29.04
N GLU A 70 5.94 -14.03 30.14
CA GLU A 70 5.42 -14.56 31.41
C GLU A 70 3.97 -15.06 31.27
N ARG A 71 3.14 -14.34 30.52
CA ARG A 71 1.73 -14.68 30.33
C ARG A 71 1.48 -15.83 29.34
N PHE A 72 2.22 -15.86 28.23
CA PHE A 72 1.92 -16.74 27.11
C PHE A 72 3.01 -17.78 26.80
N GLY A 73 4.17 -17.69 27.46
CA GLY A 73 5.31 -18.55 27.14
C GLY A 73 6.03 -18.19 25.84
N GLU A 74 5.68 -17.09 25.18
CA GLU A 74 6.27 -16.62 23.90
C GLU A 74 6.46 -15.09 23.95
N TYR A 75 7.57 -14.55 23.42
CA TYR A 75 7.82 -13.10 23.42
C TYR A 75 6.95 -12.38 22.38
N TRP A 76 6.79 -12.97 21.19
CA TRP A 76 6.18 -12.35 20.02
C TRP A 76 4.70 -12.72 19.84
N LYS A 77 4.04 -13.28 20.87
CA LYS A 77 2.65 -13.78 20.78
C LYS A 77 1.65 -12.75 20.25
N ASN A 78 1.78 -11.51 20.71
CA ASN A 78 0.89 -10.42 20.32
C ASN A 78 1.23 -9.78 18.96
N HIS A 79 2.28 -10.24 18.27
CA HIS A 79 2.70 -9.68 16.99
C HIS A 79 2.10 -10.47 15.83
N PHE A 80 1.59 -9.75 14.84
CA PHE A 80 0.98 -10.30 13.65
C PHE A 80 2.01 -10.89 12.69
N SER A 81 1.60 -11.94 12.00
CA SER A 81 2.20 -12.41 10.75
C SER A 81 1.44 -11.72 9.61
N THR A 82 2.08 -10.79 8.91
CA THR A 82 1.38 -9.94 7.94
C THR A 82 1.53 -10.47 6.53
N ILE A 83 0.40 -10.67 5.85
CA ILE A 83 0.35 -10.96 4.43
C ILE A 83 -0.32 -9.76 3.76
N GLY A 84 0.36 -9.17 2.79
CA GLY A 84 -0.15 -8.04 2.03
C GLY A 84 -0.16 -8.31 0.54
N LEU A 85 -0.56 -7.30 -0.24
CA LEU A 85 -0.65 -7.40 -1.69
C LEU A 85 -0.30 -6.07 -2.36
N VAL A 86 0.05 -6.16 -3.65
CA VAL A 86 0.27 -5.02 -4.54
C VAL A 86 -0.30 -5.30 -5.92
N GLY A 87 -0.75 -4.25 -6.62
CA GLY A 87 -1.12 -4.31 -8.04
C GLY A 87 -2.49 -4.93 -8.33
N MET A 88 -3.49 -4.76 -7.47
CA MET A 88 -4.81 -5.35 -7.75
C MET A 88 -5.47 -4.73 -8.98
N ASN A 89 -5.23 -3.45 -9.28
CA ASN A 89 -5.70 -2.84 -10.52
C ASN A 89 -5.14 -3.57 -11.75
N GLU A 90 -3.83 -3.79 -11.79
CA GLU A 90 -3.20 -4.50 -12.91
C GLU A 90 -3.56 -5.99 -12.90
N ALA A 91 -3.88 -6.58 -11.75
CA ALA A 91 -4.45 -7.93 -11.70
C ALA A 91 -5.83 -7.99 -12.39
N CYS A 92 -6.69 -7.00 -12.18
CA CYS A 92 -7.96 -6.87 -12.89
C CYS A 92 -7.73 -6.68 -14.40
N LEU A 93 -6.77 -5.84 -14.81
CA LEU A 93 -6.46 -5.63 -16.23
C LEU A 93 -5.95 -6.91 -16.90
N ASN A 94 -4.96 -7.59 -16.31
CA ASN A 94 -4.35 -8.79 -16.89
C ASN A 94 -5.32 -10.00 -16.95
N LEU A 95 -6.27 -10.12 -16.01
CA LEU A 95 -7.19 -11.27 -15.95
C LEU A 95 -8.57 -10.99 -16.55
N LEU A 96 -9.12 -9.80 -16.33
CA LEU A 96 -10.50 -9.45 -16.69
C LEU A 96 -10.58 -8.49 -17.88
N GLY A 97 -9.47 -7.84 -18.26
CA GLY A 97 -9.44 -6.80 -19.27
C GLY A 97 -10.11 -5.48 -18.85
N VAL A 98 -10.41 -5.31 -17.56
CA VAL A 98 -11.04 -4.10 -16.99
C VAL A 98 -10.32 -3.67 -15.72
N ASN A 99 -10.38 -2.37 -15.40
CA ASN A 99 -9.73 -1.82 -14.21
C ASN A 99 -10.51 -2.13 -12.92
N VAL A 100 -9.90 -1.83 -11.77
CA VAL A 100 -10.49 -2.06 -10.44
C VAL A 100 -11.76 -1.24 -10.18
N ALA A 101 -11.92 -0.09 -10.84
CA ALA A 101 -13.04 0.82 -10.62
C ALA A 101 -14.35 0.36 -11.25
N THR A 102 -14.30 -0.49 -12.27
CA THR A 102 -15.51 -1.07 -12.87
C THR A 102 -16.27 -1.99 -11.89
N ASP A 103 -17.57 -2.16 -12.05
CA ASP A 103 -18.37 -3.10 -11.23
C ASP A 103 -17.75 -4.51 -11.18
N LYS A 104 -17.26 -5.00 -12.33
CA LYS A 104 -16.60 -6.30 -12.43
C LYS A 104 -15.28 -6.33 -11.66
N GLY A 105 -14.49 -5.26 -11.72
CA GLY A 105 -13.24 -5.09 -10.98
C GLY A 105 -13.46 -4.97 -9.47
N GLN A 106 -14.46 -4.22 -9.06
CA GLN A 106 -14.91 -4.05 -7.68
C GLN A 106 -15.34 -5.40 -7.07
N VAL A 107 -16.24 -6.12 -7.76
CA VAL A 107 -16.69 -7.44 -7.30
C VAL A 107 -15.52 -8.42 -7.18
N PHE A 108 -14.63 -8.46 -8.18
CA PHE A 108 -13.49 -9.37 -8.15
C PHE A 108 -12.50 -9.03 -7.02
N THR A 109 -12.16 -7.75 -6.85
CA THR A 109 -11.28 -7.30 -5.76
C THR A 109 -11.84 -7.65 -4.39
N LYS A 110 -13.13 -7.38 -4.16
CA LYS A 110 -13.81 -7.73 -2.90
C LYS A 110 -13.78 -9.23 -2.64
N GLN A 111 -14.04 -10.06 -3.66
CA GLN A 111 -13.94 -11.52 -3.58
C GLN A 111 -12.52 -11.98 -3.21
N VAL A 112 -11.49 -11.40 -3.81
CA VAL A 112 -10.08 -11.73 -3.51
C VAL A 112 -9.73 -11.36 -2.07
N LEU A 113 -10.10 -10.17 -1.60
CA LEU A 113 -9.83 -9.76 -0.22
C LEU A 113 -10.56 -10.65 0.79
N ASP A 114 -11.83 -10.98 0.54
CA ASP A 114 -12.60 -11.88 1.42
C ASP A 114 -11.99 -13.30 1.45
N PHE A 115 -11.54 -13.80 0.29
CA PHE A 115 -10.80 -15.05 0.20
C PHE A 115 -9.53 -15.01 1.06
N MET A 116 -8.71 -13.96 0.92
CA MET A 116 -7.48 -13.80 1.71
C MET A 116 -7.79 -13.74 3.20
N ARG A 117 -8.77 -12.93 3.62
CA ARG A 117 -9.17 -12.82 5.03
C ARG A 117 -9.59 -14.18 5.62
N ASN A 118 -10.41 -14.93 4.89
CA ASN A 118 -10.85 -16.26 5.34
C ASN A 118 -9.67 -17.21 5.51
N LYS A 119 -8.69 -17.14 4.60
CA LYS A 119 -7.44 -17.91 4.73
C LYS A 119 -6.59 -17.51 5.92
N LEU A 120 -6.44 -16.22 6.18
CA LEU A 120 -5.75 -15.74 7.37
C LEU A 120 -6.45 -16.22 8.64
N ILE A 121 -7.79 -16.21 8.69
CA ILE A 121 -8.54 -16.76 9.83
C ILE A 121 -8.24 -18.25 10.03
N SER A 122 -8.17 -19.04 8.96
CA SER A 122 -7.76 -20.45 9.08
C SER A 122 -6.34 -20.61 9.60
N PHE A 123 -5.39 -19.77 9.16
CA PHE A 123 -4.02 -19.80 9.66
C PHE A 123 -3.96 -19.46 11.15
N GLN A 124 -4.73 -18.48 11.62
CA GLN A 124 -4.80 -18.15 13.05
C GLN A 124 -5.30 -19.33 13.88
N LYS A 125 -6.30 -20.08 13.39
CA LYS A 125 -6.83 -21.27 14.07
C LYS A 125 -5.83 -22.41 14.09
N GLU A 126 -5.11 -22.61 12.97
CA GLU A 126 -4.13 -23.67 12.79
C GLU A 126 -2.88 -23.45 13.65
N THR A 127 -2.30 -22.24 13.61
CA THR A 127 -1.00 -21.96 14.24
C THR A 127 -1.12 -21.33 15.62
N GLY A 128 -2.29 -20.80 15.98
CA GLY A 128 -2.49 -20.04 17.22
C GLY A 128 -1.79 -18.68 17.25
N ASN A 129 -1.32 -18.18 16.11
CA ASN A 129 -0.70 -16.86 15.96
C ASN A 129 -1.62 -15.88 15.26
N ASN A 130 -1.43 -14.58 15.50
CA ASN A 130 -2.23 -13.54 14.87
C ASN A 130 -1.79 -13.31 13.42
N TYR A 131 -2.74 -13.12 12.51
CA TYR A 131 -2.52 -12.79 11.10
C TYR A 131 -3.36 -11.59 10.70
N ASN A 132 -2.81 -10.73 9.84
CA ASN A 132 -3.56 -9.59 9.31
C ASN A 132 -3.30 -9.40 7.81
N LEU A 133 -4.30 -8.82 7.14
CA LEU A 133 -4.24 -8.45 5.74
C LEU A 133 -3.84 -6.98 5.65
N GLU A 134 -2.75 -6.68 4.95
CA GLU A 134 -2.22 -5.32 4.81
C GLU A 134 -2.26 -4.81 3.37
N SER A 135 -2.67 -3.55 3.23
CA SER A 135 -2.44 -2.77 2.03
C SER A 135 -0.98 -2.30 2.03
N THR A 136 -0.07 -3.18 1.60
CA THR A 136 1.37 -2.93 1.59
C THR A 136 1.68 -1.56 0.94
N PRO A 137 2.36 -0.63 1.64
CA PRO A 137 2.74 0.66 1.08
C PRO A 137 3.56 0.57 -0.22
N ALA A 138 4.29 -0.54 -0.37
CA ALA A 138 4.95 -0.98 -1.60
C ALA A 138 5.90 0.05 -2.25
N GLU A 139 6.54 0.93 -1.46
CA GLU A 139 7.43 1.98 -1.98
C GLU A 139 8.46 1.43 -2.98
N GLY A 140 9.26 0.44 -2.56
CA GLY A 140 10.19 -0.25 -3.47
C GLY A 140 9.57 -1.47 -4.18
N THR A 141 8.59 -2.12 -3.55
CA THR A 141 8.03 -3.40 -4.04
C THR A 141 7.23 -3.21 -5.33
N SER A 142 6.47 -2.12 -5.46
CA SER A 142 5.70 -1.79 -6.66
C SER A 142 6.60 -1.74 -7.90
N TYR A 143 7.65 -0.92 -7.86
CA TYR A 143 8.62 -0.79 -8.95
C TYR A 143 9.39 -2.09 -9.20
N ARG A 144 9.95 -2.70 -8.14
CA ARG A 144 10.80 -3.89 -8.28
C ARG A 144 10.05 -5.06 -8.91
N LEU A 145 8.82 -5.33 -8.48
CA LEU A 145 8.05 -6.45 -9.02
C LEU A 145 7.62 -6.20 -10.46
N ALA A 146 7.14 -5.00 -10.78
CA ALA A 146 6.75 -4.64 -12.14
C ALA A 146 7.94 -4.76 -13.11
N LYS A 147 9.14 -4.32 -12.70
CA LYS A 147 10.36 -4.48 -13.49
C LYS A 147 10.72 -5.94 -13.76
N ILE A 148 10.75 -6.79 -12.73
CA ILE A 148 11.04 -8.23 -12.86
C ILE A 148 9.97 -8.92 -13.73
N ASP A 149 8.72 -8.46 -13.64
CA ASP A 149 7.64 -8.96 -14.45
C ASP A 149 7.80 -8.59 -15.91
N LYS A 150 8.09 -7.32 -16.23
CA LYS A 150 8.35 -6.86 -17.61
C LYS A 150 9.57 -7.53 -18.25
N GLU A 151 10.63 -7.80 -17.48
CA GLU A 151 11.80 -8.53 -17.97
C GLU A 151 11.47 -9.98 -18.37
N LYS A 152 10.50 -10.62 -17.69
CA LYS A 152 10.12 -12.02 -17.93
C LYS A 152 8.94 -12.17 -18.90
N PHE A 153 8.01 -11.23 -18.87
CA PHE A 153 6.75 -11.22 -19.61
C PHE A 153 6.57 -9.83 -20.19
N THR A 154 7.03 -9.64 -21.41
CA THR A 154 7.10 -8.30 -22.03
C THR A 154 5.72 -7.66 -22.21
N ASP A 155 4.67 -8.47 -22.38
CA ASP A 155 3.29 -8.08 -22.59
C ASP A 155 2.43 -8.00 -21.31
N ILE A 156 2.99 -8.30 -20.12
CA ILE A 156 2.25 -8.12 -18.87
C ILE A 156 1.89 -6.65 -18.65
N ILE A 157 0.65 -6.37 -18.30
CA ILE A 157 0.18 -4.99 -18.11
C ILE A 157 0.68 -4.47 -16.76
N THR A 158 1.33 -3.31 -16.77
CA THR A 158 1.76 -2.52 -15.60
C THR A 158 0.98 -1.21 -15.52
N ALA A 159 1.08 -0.46 -14.42
CA ALA A 159 0.35 0.80 -14.26
C ALA A 159 0.79 1.89 -15.24
N SER A 160 2.06 1.89 -15.65
CA SER A 160 2.61 2.80 -16.67
C SER A 160 2.44 2.31 -18.12
N GLU A 161 1.70 1.22 -18.35
CA GLU A 161 1.48 0.68 -19.69
C GLU A 161 0.80 1.71 -20.61
N GLY A 162 1.32 1.88 -21.83
CA GLY A 162 0.74 2.79 -22.82
C GLY A 162 0.96 4.28 -22.56
N LYS A 163 1.66 4.67 -21.48
CA LYS A 163 1.92 6.09 -21.14
C LYS A 163 3.07 6.68 -21.94
N SER A 164 4.20 5.97 -22.01
CA SER A 164 5.30 6.31 -22.92
C SER A 164 6.16 5.10 -23.24
N LYS A 165 6.90 5.12 -24.35
CA LYS A 165 7.84 4.02 -24.73
C LYS A 165 9.01 3.84 -23.75
N LYS A 166 9.23 4.79 -22.86
CA LYS A 166 10.36 4.81 -21.90
C LYS A 166 9.89 4.88 -20.45
N ALA A 167 8.59 4.72 -20.20
CA ALA A 167 8.04 4.81 -18.85
C ALA A 167 8.61 3.70 -17.97
N GLU A 168 8.95 4.04 -16.74
CA GLU A 168 9.46 3.06 -15.78
C GLU A 168 8.28 2.20 -15.27
N PRO A 169 8.38 0.86 -15.26
CA PRO A 169 7.27 -0.01 -14.91
C PRO A 169 6.99 0.02 -13.41
N PHE A 170 5.75 0.28 -13.00
CA PHE A 170 5.31 0.14 -11.62
C PHE A 170 3.93 -0.50 -11.52
N TYR A 171 3.55 -0.93 -10.32
CA TYR A 171 2.21 -1.42 -10.01
C TYR A 171 1.47 -0.46 -9.09
N THR A 172 0.16 -0.35 -9.29
CA THR A 172 -0.70 0.43 -8.41
C THR A 172 -0.60 -0.14 -6.99
N ASN A 173 -0.46 0.75 -6.00
CA ASN A 173 -0.32 0.34 -4.61
C ASN A 173 -1.54 -0.47 -4.15
N SER A 174 -1.31 -1.70 -3.68
CA SER A 174 -2.34 -2.59 -3.13
C SER A 174 -3.62 -2.68 -3.96
N THR A 175 -4.74 -2.13 -3.48
CA THR A 175 -6.05 -2.09 -4.13
C THR A 175 -6.52 -0.67 -4.46
N GLN A 176 -5.61 0.29 -4.40
CA GLN A 176 -5.91 1.68 -4.75
C GLN A 176 -6.39 1.77 -6.21
N LEU A 177 -7.10 2.86 -6.50
CA LEU A 177 -7.38 3.24 -7.88
C LEU A 177 -6.07 3.60 -8.60
N PRO A 178 -6.04 3.52 -9.95
CA PRO A 178 -4.99 4.16 -10.74
C PRO A 178 -4.81 5.61 -10.31
N VAL A 179 -3.56 6.08 -10.26
CA VAL A 179 -3.24 7.43 -9.77
C VAL A 179 -3.78 8.57 -10.63
N ASP A 180 -4.24 8.25 -11.84
CA ASP A 180 -4.79 9.13 -12.86
C ASP A 180 -6.27 8.83 -13.16
N TYR A 181 -6.98 8.17 -12.23
CA TYR A 181 -8.33 7.68 -12.47
C TYR A 181 -9.41 8.78 -12.46
N THR A 182 -9.40 9.65 -11.45
CA THR A 182 -10.40 10.71 -11.27
C THR A 182 -9.83 11.87 -10.46
N ASP A 183 -10.31 13.09 -10.71
CA ASP A 183 -10.07 14.26 -9.85
C ASP A 183 -11.22 14.53 -8.85
N ASP A 184 -12.26 13.69 -8.84
CA ASP A 184 -13.35 13.73 -7.87
C ASP A 184 -13.06 12.84 -6.66
N ILE A 185 -12.85 13.49 -5.52
CA ILE A 185 -12.59 12.81 -4.25
C ILE A 185 -13.74 11.91 -3.81
N PHE A 186 -15.00 12.30 -4.05
CA PHE A 186 -16.15 11.53 -3.59
C PHE A 186 -16.36 10.29 -4.45
N GLU A 187 -16.14 10.38 -5.76
CA GLU A 187 -16.10 9.20 -6.62
C GLU A 187 -15.01 8.21 -6.14
N ALA A 188 -13.81 8.72 -5.86
CA ALA A 188 -12.72 7.87 -5.37
C ALA A 188 -13.04 7.24 -4.00
N LEU A 189 -13.67 7.98 -3.10
CA LEU A 189 -14.12 7.47 -1.80
C LEU A 189 -15.20 6.40 -1.95
N ASP A 190 -16.22 6.63 -2.79
CA ASP A 190 -17.30 5.68 -3.05
C ASP A 190 -16.76 4.34 -3.58
N LEU A 191 -15.76 4.40 -4.47
CA LEU A 191 -15.12 3.23 -5.05
C LEU A 191 -14.16 2.50 -4.09
N GLN A 192 -13.67 3.17 -3.05
CA GLN A 192 -12.64 2.62 -2.17
C GLN A 192 -13.17 2.20 -0.80
N ASP A 193 -14.27 2.78 -0.31
CA ASP A 193 -14.75 2.56 1.06
C ASP A 193 -14.91 1.08 1.41
N GLU A 194 -15.69 0.34 0.63
CA GLU A 194 -15.94 -1.10 0.88
C GLU A 194 -14.70 -1.98 0.68
N ILE A 195 -13.78 -1.58 -0.18
CA ILE A 195 -12.53 -2.32 -0.42
C ILE A 195 -11.60 -2.13 0.77
N GLN A 196 -11.42 -0.88 1.21
CA GLN A 196 -10.42 -0.54 2.21
C GLN A 196 -10.78 -1.08 3.60
N VAL A 197 -12.06 -1.15 3.95
CA VAL A 197 -12.50 -1.77 5.22
C VAL A 197 -12.28 -3.29 5.29
N LYS A 198 -11.92 -3.94 4.17
CA LYS A 198 -11.59 -5.37 4.18
C LYS A 198 -10.17 -5.63 4.69
N TYR A 199 -9.29 -4.64 4.72
CA TYR A 199 -8.00 -4.79 5.38
C TYR A 199 -8.17 -4.86 6.90
N THR A 200 -7.54 -5.86 7.51
CA THR A 200 -7.54 -6.05 8.97
C THR A 200 -6.24 -5.59 9.63
N GLY A 201 -5.25 -5.24 8.80
CA GLY A 201 -4.00 -4.61 9.19
C GLY A 201 -3.96 -3.13 8.79
N GLY A 202 -2.82 -2.69 8.26
CA GLY A 202 -2.67 -1.32 7.78
C GLY A 202 -3.33 -1.10 6.43
N THR A 203 -4.12 -0.03 6.33
CA THR A 203 -4.45 0.59 5.06
C THR A 203 -4.52 2.11 5.21
N VAL A 204 -4.48 2.83 4.09
CA VAL A 204 -4.55 4.28 4.02
C VAL A 204 -5.18 4.69 2.69
N PHE A 205 -6.07 5.67 2.72
CA PHE A 205 -6.54 6.38 1.52
C PHE A 205 -5.83 7.73 1.41
N HIS A 206 -5.22 7.99 0.26
CA HIS A 206 -4.45 9.20 0.04
C HIS A 206 -5.26 10.24 -0.71
N ILE A 207 -5.52 11.38 -0.06
CA ILE A 207 -6.08 12.56 -0.70
C ILE A 207 -4.91 13.43 -1.14
N PHE A 208 -4.47 13.27 -2.39
CA PHE A 208 -3.46 14.12 -3.02
C PHE A 208 -4.12 15.40 -3.51
N ALA A 209 -3.89 16.49 -2.80
CA ALA A 209 -4.69 17.70 -2.92
C ALA A 209 -4.11 18.78 -3.84
N GLY A 210 -3.00 18.48 -4.50
CA GLY A 210 -2.21 19.50 -5.19
C GLY A 210 -1.65 20.50 -4.22
N GLU A 211 -1.94 21.78 -4.42
CA GLU A 211 -1.40 22.79 -3.55
C GLU A 211 -2.09 22.82 -2.18
N ARG A 212 -1.47 23.53 -1.24
CA ARG A 212 -2.07 23.83 0.06
C ARG A 212 -3.44 24.52 -0.13
N ILE A 213 -4.46 24.00 0.55
CA ILE A 213 -5.73 24.72 0.74
C ILE A 213 -5.54 25.78 1.82
N ASP A 214 -5.87 27.03 1.49
CA ASP A 214 -5.65 28.17 2.38
C ASP A 214 -6.75 28.33 3.44
N ASP A 215 -8.00 27.92 3.13
CA ASP A 215 -9.13 27.95 4.07
C ASP A 215 -9.19 26.68 4.95
N PRO A 216 -8.91 26.78 6.26
CA PRO A 216 -8.98 25.64 7.16
C PRO A 216 -10.41 25.10 7.35
N GLN A 217 -11.45 25.93 7.11
CA GLN A 217 -12.84 25.48 7.25
C GLN A 217 -13.22 24.49 6.15
N SER A 218 -12.69 24.65 4.94
CA SER A 218 -12.88 23.73 3.82
C SER A 218 -12.31 22.34 4.14
N VAL A 219 -11.07 22.26 4.64
CA VAL A 219 -10.47 20.99 5.07
C VAL A 219 -11.24 20.36 6.23
N LYS A 220 -11.66 21.17 7.22
CA LYS A 220 -12.47 20.70 8.35
C LYS A 220 -13.79 20.07 7.88
N LYS A 221 -14.53 20.77 7.01
CA LYS A 221 -15.80 20.28 6.47
C LYS A 221 -15.61 19.01 5.65
N LEU A 222 -14.54 18.93 4.87
CA LEU A 222 -14.20 17.72 4.12
C LEU A 222 -13.96 16.53 5.05
N VAL A 223 -13.08 16.69 6.06
CA VAL A 223 -12.80 15.63 7.03
C VAL A 223 -14.07 15.19 7.75
N GLN A 224 -14.91 16.14 8.18
CA GLN A 224 -16.21 15.81 8.77
C GLN A 224 -17.07 15.00 7.81
N LYS A 225 -17.24 15.45 6.56
CA LYS A 225 -18.04 14.74 5.55
C LYS A 225 -17.50 13.34 5.29
N ILE A 226 -16.19 13.15 5.25
CA ILE A 226 -15.58 11.83 5.06
C ILE A 226 -15.91 10.93 6.26
N CYS A 227 -15.61 11.38 7.48
CA CYS A 227 -15.82 10.59 8.69
C CYS A 227 -17.30 10.30 9.02
N PHE A 228 -18.24 11.12 8.54
CA PHE A 228 -19.68 10.88 8.73
C PHE A 228 -20.28 9.93 7.71
N ASN A 229 -19.74 9.84 6.49
CA ASN A 229 -20.36 9.09 5.39
C ASN A 229 -19.59 7.83 4.98
N TYR A 230 -18.32 7.70 5.37
CA TYR A 230 -17.44 6.61 4.96
C TYR A 230 -16.81 5.91 6.17
N HIS A 231 -16.38 4.67 5.97
CA HIS A 231 -15.86 3.76 6.97
C HIS A 231 -14.33 3.58 6.89
N LEU A 232 -13.67 4.28 5.96
CA LEU A 232 -12.23 4.27 5.77
C LEU A 232 -11.46 4.43 7.09
N PRO A 233 -10.57 3.49 7.44
CA PRO A 233 -9.93 3.48 8.77
C PRO A 233 -8.83 4.53 8.91
N TYR A 234 -8.22 4.96 7.80
CA TYR A 234 -7.16 5.95 7.80
C TYR A 234 -7.14 6.71 6.49
N ILE A 235 -7.19 8.03 6.59
CA ILE A 235 -7.08 8.95 5.46
C ILE A 235 -5.91 9.90 5.69
N THR A 236 -5.30 10.35 4.60
CA THR A 236 -4.29 11.41 4.64
C THR A 236 -4.69 12.52 3.71
N PHE A 237 -4.40 13.75 4.09
CA PHE A 237 -4.47 14.92 3.22
C PHE A 237 -3.04 15.33 2.88
N THR A 238 -2.69 15.33 1.59
CA THR A 238 -1.32 15.52 1.12
C THR A 238 -1.26 16.67 0.12
N PRO A 239 -0.80 17.85 0.54
CA PRO A 239 -0.38 18.88 -0.40
C PRO A 239 1.03 18.57 -0.95
N THR A 240 1.26 18.96 -2.19
CA THR A 240 2.57 19.11 -2.81
C THR A 240 3.12 20.51 -2.49
N PHE A 241 4.37 20.58 -2.07
CA PHE A 241 5.04 21.83 -1.73
C PHE A 241 6.53 21.74 -2.04
N SER A 242 7.17 22.89 -2.22
CA SER A 242 8.61 23.00 -2.46
C SER A 242 9.33 23.61 -1.27
N VAL A 243 10.62 23.29 -1.14
CA VAL A 243 11.51 23.90 -0.14
C VAL A 243 12.74 24.45 -0.86
N CYS A 244 12.94 25.77 -0.74
CA CYS A 244 14.18 26.44 -1.15
C CYS A 244 15.17 26.43 0.03
N PRO A 245 16.45 26.11 -0.17
CA PRO A 245 17.46 26.16 0.90
C PRO A 245 17.59 27.54 1.57
N SER A 246 17.37 28.61 0.79
CA SER A 246 17.54 29.99 1.23
C SER A 246 16.24 30.62 1.76
N HIS A 247 15.09 30.29 1.17
CA HIS A 247 13.80 30.96 1.46
C HIS A 247 12.76 30.05 2.15
N GLY A 248 13.06 28.77 2.33
CA GLY A 248 12.18 27.83 3.03
C GLY A 248 10.98 27.39 2.19
N TYR A 249 9.83 27.27 2.84
CA TYR A 249 8.60 26.70 2.28
C TYR A 249 8.03 27.52 1.13
N ILE A 250 7.67 26.85 0.04
CA ILE A 250 7.02 27.41 -1.16
C ILE A 250 5.80 26.56 -1.48
N LYS A 251 4.68 27.22 -1.80
CA LYS A 251 3.42 26.54 -2.14
C LYS A 251 3.52 25.89 -3.53
N GLY A 252 3.02 24.68 -3.63
CA GLY A 252 2.92 23.93 -4.89
C GLY A 252 4.25 23.33 -5.34
N GLU A 253 4.19 22.70 -6.51
CA GLU A 253 5.35 22.12 -7.18
C GLU A 253 6.15 23.22 -7.91
N GLN A 254 7.26 23.62 -7.31
CA GLN A 254 8.16 24.61 -7.88
C GLN A 254 9.57 24.02 -7.93
N GLU A 255 10.10 23.79 -9.12
CA GLU A 255 11.48 23.31 -9.28
C GLU A 255 12.51 24.41 -8.98
N LYS A 256 12.13 25.67 -9.16
CA LYS A 256 12.96 26.85 -8.97
C LYS A 256 12.30 27.82 -8.00
N CYS A 257 13.10 28.43 -7.12
CA CYS A 257 12.59 29.41 -6.17
C CYS A 257 12.14 30.68 -6.91
N PRO A 258 10.91 31.19 -6.69
CA PRO A 258 10.44 32.42 -7.34
C PRO A 258 11.21 33.67 -6.86
N THR A 259 11.91 33.60 -5.73
CA THR A 259 12.64 34.73 -5.14
C THR A 259 14.11 34.78 -5.59
N CYS A 260 14.82 33.65 -5.64
CA CYS A 260 16.25 33.62 -6.01
C CYS A 260 16.62 32.75 -7.21
N ALA A 261 15.65 32.08 -7.84
CA ALA A 261 15.86 31.15 -8.96
C ALA A 261 16.77 29.94 -8.67
N ASP A 262 17.12 29.68 -7.41
CA ASP A 262 17.82 28.46 -7.00
C ASP A 262 16.92 27.22 -7.11
N ASP A 263 17.54 26.03 -7.20
CA ASP A 263 16.82 24.76 -7.18
C ASP A 263 16.06 24.55 -5.87
N CYS A 264 14.84 24.03 -5.98
CA CYS A 264 14.01 23.63 -4.87
C CYS A 264 13.89 22.10 -4.78
N GLU A 265 13.67 21.63 -3.55
CA GLU A 265 13.23 20.26 -3.29
C GLU A 265 11.70 20.22 -3.28
N VAL A 266 11.11 19.49 -4.23
CA VAL A 266 9.66 19.22 -4.23
C VAL A 266 9.38 18.07 -3.26
N TYR A 267 8.54 18.31 -2.26
CA TYR A 267 8.06 17.33 -1.30
C TYR A 267 6.63 16.93 -1.61
N SER A 268 6.38 15.63 -1.58
CA SER A 268 5.05 15.04 -1.57
C SER A 268 5.07 13.78 -0.71
N ARG A 269 3.92 13.11 -0.56
CA ARG A 269 3.84 11.83 0.15
C ARG A 269 4.07 10.69 -0.84
N VAL A 270 5.12 9.91 -0.62
CA VAL A 270 5.43 8.76 -1.50
C VAL A 270 4.46 7.61 -1.25
N VAL A 271 4.32 7.23 0.01
CA VAL A 271 3.40 6.20 0.48
C VAL A 271 2.86 6.63 1.85
N GLY A 272 3.66 6.58 2.91
CA GLY A 272 3.20 6.86 4.28
C GLY A 272 3.70 8.19 4.86
N TYR A 273 4.73 8.78 4.27
CA TYR A 273 5.46 9.94 4.82
C TYR A 273 5.91 10.89 3.70
N LEU A 274 6.19 12.14 4.07
CA LEU A 274 6.67 13.18 3.15
C LEU A 274 8.17 13.02 2.89
N ARG A 275 8.58 13.10 1.63
CA ARG A 275 9.98 12.99 1.20
C ARG A 275 10.20 13.75 -0.11
N PRO A 276 11.41 14.28 -0.39
CA PRO A 276 11.70 14.88 -1.70
C PRO A 276 11.47 13.90 -2.84
N VAL A 277 10.70 14.30 -3.86
CA VAL A 277 10.34 13.46 -5.02
C VAL A 277 11.59 12.97 -5.76
N LYS A 278 12.61 13.82 -5.90
CA LYS A 278 13.90 13.48 -6.51
C LYS A 278 14.63 12.30 -5.83
N GLN A 279 14.30 12.00 -4.57
CA GLN A 279 14.89 10.88 -3.83
C GLN A 279 14.05 9.60 -3.89
N TRP A 280 12.90 9.62 -4.55
CA TRP A 280 12.07 8.44 -4.72
C TRP A 280 12.70 7.50 -5.75
N ASN A 281 12.34 6.22 -5.71
CA ASN A 281 12.74 5.32 -6.79
C ASN A 281 12.04 5.69 -8.09
N LYS A 282 12.59 5.26 -9.23
CA LYS A 282 12.09 5.64 -10.55
C LYS A 282 10.62 5.31 -10.79
N GLY A 283 10.14 4.15 -10.34
CA GLY A 283 8.72 3.80 -10.47
C GLY A 283 7.81 4.72 -9.66
N LYS A 284 8.26 5.20 -8.50
CA LYS A 284 7.52 6.19 -7.70
C LYS A 284 7.59 7.61 -8.28
N GLN A 285 8.66 7.95 -8.99
CA GLN A 285 8.70 9.20 -9.77
C GLN A 285 7.72 9.12 -10.94
N GLU A 286 7.70 8.03 -11.70
CA GLU A 286 6.70 7.81 -12.76
C GLU A 286 5.25 7.84 -12.21
N GLU A 287 5.01 7.22 -11.05
CA GLU A 287 3.71 7.29 -10.38
C GLU A 287 3.33 8.72 -9.97
N PHE A 288 4.30 9.54 -9.56
CA PHE A 288 4.07 10.94 -9.23
C PHE A 288 3.72 11.74 -10.49
N ASP A 289 4.49 11.57 -11.56
CA ASP A 289 4.33 12.30 -12.82
C ASP A 289 2.98 12.01 -13.50
N LEU A 290 2.48 10.77 -13.36
CA LEU A 290 1.18 10.37 -13.88
C LEU A 290 0.00 10.83 -13.02
N ARG A 291 0.24 11.25 -11.78
CA ARG A 291 -0.82 11.44 -10.79
C ARG A 291 -1.75 12.59 -11.17
N GLN A 292 -3.05 12.31 -11.12
CA GLN A 292 -4.07 13.33 -11.15
C GLN A 292 -4.43 13.70 -9.71
N GLU A 293 -4.33 14.99 -9.39
CA GLU A 293 -4.65 15.52 -8.07
C GLU A 293 -6.15 15.84 -7.95
N PHE A 294 -6.70 15.69 -6.74
CA PHE A 294 -8.10 15.98 -6.48
C PHE A 294 -8.39 17.48 -6.56
N LYS A 295 -9.54 17.83 -7.14
CA LYS A 295 -10.00 19.23 -7.21
C LYS A 295 -10.98 19.53 -6.10
N PHE A 296 -10.69 20.57 -5.31
CA PHE A 296 -11.59 21.10 -4.30
C PHE A 296 -12.23 22.37 -4.88
N LYS A 297 -13.51 22.28 -5.22
CA LYS A 297 -14.34 23.43 -5.64
C LYS A 297 -15.17 23.93 -4.47
#